data_AF-A0AAW4CND9-F1
#
_entry.id   AF-A0AAW4CND9-F1
#
_cell.length_a   1.000
_cell.length_b   1.000
_cell.length_c   1.000
_cell.angle_alpha   90.00
_cell.angle_beta   90.00
_cell.angle_gamma   90.00
#
_symmetry.space_group_name_H-M   'P 1'
#
loop_
_entity.id
_entity.type
_entity.pdbx_description
1 polymer ?
#
loop_
_entity_poly.entity_id
_entity_poly.type
_entity_poly.pdbx_seq_one_letter_code
_entity_poly.pdbx_strand_id
1 'polypeptide(L)'
;MSDDQARAADKYIAERNAKRHIGMDIPAHRLFTGDHGPLIYAGTRQIEGQKLILLRDGADMLVLPVDARSAARAGKLAIGEPIEIASNGTVKSKGRSR
;
A
#
# COMPACT_ATOMS: atom_id res chain seq x y z
N MET A 1 -7.95 11.44 -5.25
CA MET A 1 -6.85 10.71 -5.92
C MET A 1 -6.65 11.38 -7.26
N SER A 2 -5.42 11.68 -7.68
CA SER A 2 -5.17 12.19 -9.04
C SER A 2 -5.10 11.04 -10.04
N ASP A 3 -5.33 11.32 -11.32
CA ASP A 3 -5.27 10.30 -12.39
C ASP A 3 -3.89 9.64 -12.48
N ASP A 4 -2.81 10.40 -12.25
CA ASP A 4 -1.44 9.87 -12.24
C ASP A 4 -1.20 8.86 -11.09
N GLN A 5 -1.82 9.09 -9.93
CA GLN A 5 -1.73 8.18 -8.78
C GLN A 5 -2.44 6.86 -9.05
N ALA A 6 -3.62 6.92 -9.67
CA ALA A 6 -4.36 5.74 -10.08
C ALA A 6 -3.55 4.93 -11.11
N ARG A 7 -3.03 5.60 -12.16
CA ARG A 7 -2.22 4.95 -13.19
C ARG A 7 -0.95 4.30 -12.63
N ALA A 8 -0.26 4.96 -11.70
CA ALA A 8 0.92 4.42 -11.06
C ALA A 8 0.62 3.17 -10.21
N ALA A 9 -0.52 3.17 -9.48
CA ALA A 9 -0.96 2.01 -8.72
C ALA A 9 -1.34 0.84 -9.65
N ASP A 10 -2.09 1.10 -10.71
CA ASP A 10 -2.51 0.08 -11.68
C ASP A 10 -1.31 -0.56 -12.39
N LYS A 11 -0.34 0.25 -12.81
CA LYS A 11 0.91 -0.23 -13.41
C LYS A 11 1.66 -1.15 -12.45
N TYR A 12 1.81 -0.73 -11.20
CA TYR A 12 2.47 -1.55 -10.18
C TYR A 12 1.74 -2.88 -9.95
N ILE A 13 0.41 -2.84 -9.81
CA ILE A 13 -0.42 -4.03 -9.60
C ILE A 13 -0.30 -4.99 -10.80
N ALA A 14 -0.43 -4.48 -12.02
CA ALA A 14 -0.33 -5.28 -13.24
C ALA A 14 1.05 -5.96 -13.36
N GLU A 15 2.13 -5.23 -13.11
CA GLU A 15 3.49 -5.79 -13.15
C GLU A 15 3.70 -6.89 -12.10
N ARG A 16 3.18 -6.71 -10.87
CA ARG A 16 3.31 -7.71 -9.79
C ARG A 16 2.47 -8.95 -10.07
N ASN A 17 1.25 -8.78 -10.56
CA ASN A 17 0.37 -9.89 -10.89
C ASN A 17 0.85 -10.65 -12.14
N ALA A 18 1.39 -9.96 -13.15
CA ALA A 18 2.03 -10.61 -14.30
C ALA A 18 3.19 -11.52 -13.86
N LYS A 19 4.02 -11.06 -12.91
CA LYS A 19 5.09 -11.88 -12.31
C LYS A 19 4.55 -13.10 -11.55
N ARG A 20 3.43 -12.96 -10.85
CA ARG A 20 2.72 -14.09 -10.21
C ARG A 20 2.24 -15.11 -11.25
N HIS A 21 1.67 -14.66 -12.37
CA HIS A 21 1.16 -15.54 -13.42
C HIS A 21 2.23 -16.38 -14.11
N ILE A 22 3.48 -15.89 -14.18
CA ILE A 22 4.62 -16.65 -14.72
C ILE A 22 5.30 -17.57 -13.68
N GLY A 23 4.67 -17.80 -12.52
CA GLY A 23 5.10 -18.78 -11.53
C GLY A 23 5.98 -18.24 -10.40
N MET A 24 6.11 -16.91 -10.24
CA MET A 24 6.78 -16.37 -9.05
C MET A 24 5.88 -16.44 -7.82
N ASP A 25 6.44 -16.84 -6.68
CA ASP A 25 5.76 -16.84 -5.38
C ASP A 25 5.56 -15.39 -4.87
N ILE A 26 4.49 -14.76 -5.35
CA ILE A 26 4.14 -13.37 -5.09
C ILE A 26 2.67 -13.30 -4.67
N PRO A 27 2.34 -12.66 -3.53
CA PRO A 27 0.96 -12.37 -3.13
C PRO A 27 0.15 -11.67 -4.22
N ALA A 28 -1.16 -11.86 -4.26
CA ALA A 28 -2.00 -11.10 -5.20
C ALA A 28 -1.96 -9.62 -4.81
N HIS A 29 -1.72 -8.73 -5.78
CA HIS A 29 -1.73 -7.29 -5.54
C HIS A 29 -3.06 -6.72 -6.03
N ARG A 30 -3.70 -5.86 -5.22
CA ARG A 30 -4.96 -5.19 -5.56
C ARG A 30 -4.98 -3.76 -5.01
N LEU A 31 -5.79 -2.89 -5.62
CA LEU A 31 -5.94 -1.52 -5.14
C LEU A 31 -6.65 -1.51 -3.78
N PHE A 32 -6.22 -0.64 -2.88
CA PHE A 32 -6.95 -0.40 -1.64
C PHE A 32 -8.29 0.30 -1.93
N THR A 33 -9.39 -0.28 -1.44
CA THR A 33 -10.76 0.18 -1.72
C THR A 33 -11.52 0.74 -0.51
N GLY A 34 -10.84 1.14 0.57
CA GLY A 34 -11.48 1.78 1.72
C GLY A 34 -11.51 0.89 2.96
N ASP A 35 -12.66 0.71 3.59
CA ASP A 35 -12.74 0.01 4.88
C ASP A 35 -12.19 -1.41 4.78
N HIS A 36 -11.03 -1.60 5.41
CA HIS A 36 -10.32 -2.85 5.57
C HIS A 36 -10.05 -3.05 7.06
N GLY A 37 -9.93 -4.31 7.47
CA GLY A 37 -9.61 -4.66 8.85
C GLY A 37 -8.20 -4.23 9.29
N PRO A 38 -7.64 -4.81 10.35
CA PRO A 38 -6.27 -4.51 10.74
C PRO A 38 -5.29 -4.83 9.61
N LEU A 39 -4.62 -3.79 9.09
CA LEU A 39 -3.63 -3.92 8.02
C LEU A 39 -2.22 -3.90 8.60
N ILE A 40 -1.33 -4.62 7.93
CA ILE A 40 0.09 -4.66 8.27
C ILE A 40 0.89 -3.86 7.26
N TYR A 41 1.75 -2.96 7.73
CA TYR A 41 2.63 -2.20 6.86
C TYR A 41 3.67 -3.13 6.20
N ALA A 42 3.67 -3.20 4.88
CA ALA A 42 4.59 -4.03 4.09
C ALA A 42 5.65 -3.22 3.34
N GLY A 43 5.68 -1.90 3.53
CA GLY A 43 6.66 -1.00 2.94
C GLY A 43 6.07 0.07 2.03
N THR A 44 6.94 0.83 1.37
CA THR A 44 6.59 1.85 0.38
C THR A 44 7.28 1.58 -0.95
N ARG A 45 6.67 2.06 -2.03
CA ARG A 45 7.20 2.02 -3.39
C ARG A 45 7.00 3.38 -4.07
N GLN A 46 7.79 3.61 -5.10
CA GLN A 46 7.67 4.79 -5.94
C GLN A 46 7.62 4.37 -7.40
N ILE A 47 6.61 4.83 -8.12
CA ILE A 47 6.39 4.55 -9.55
C ILE A 47 6.05 5.88 -10.21
N GLU A 48 6.82 6.28 -11.23
CA GLU A 48 6.59 7.52 -11.98
C GLU A 48 6.47 8.78 -11.08
N GLY A 49 7.27 8.84 -10.01
CA GLY A 49 7.21 9.95 -9.03
C GLY A 49 6.07 9.84 -8.01
N GLN A 50 5.10 8.96 -8.22
CA GLN A 50 4.00 8.71 -7.27
C GLN A 50 4.42 7.72 -6.18
N LYS A 51 4.03 8.01 -4.94
CA LYS A 51 4.32 7.15 -3.79
C LYS A 51 3.16 6.19 -3.55
N LEU A 52 3.50 4.94 -3.29
CA LEU A 52 2.56 3.87 -2.99
C LEU A 52 2.94 3.25 -1.63
N ILE A 53 1.94 2.93 -0.82
CA ILE A 53 2.11 2.12 0.39
C ILE A 53 1.62 0.71 0.08
N LEU A 54 2.39 -0.27 0.55
CA LEU A 54 2.03 -1.68 0.49
C LEU A 54 1.47 -2.09 1.86
N LEU A 55 0.28 -2.68 1.86
CA LEU A 55 -0.46 -3.06 3.06
C LEU A 55 -0.86 -4.53 2.97
N ARG A 56 -0.41 -5.36 3.90
CA ARG A 56 -0.73 -6.78 3.91
C ARG A 56 -2.05 -7.00 4.60
N ASP A 57 -2.93 -7.70 3.88
CA ASP A 57 -4.26 -8.13 4.29
C ASP A 57 -4.31 -9.66 4.18
N GLY A 58 -3.94 -10.34 5.26
CA GLY A 58 -3.77 -11.80 5.26
C GLY A 58 -2.76 -12.29 4.21
N ALA A 59 -3.29 -12.89 3.13
CA ALA A 59 -2.51 -13.44 2.02
C ALA A 59 -2.33 -12.46 0.84
N ASP A 60 -3.06 -11.34 0.84
CA ASP A 60 -3.07 -10.37 -0.25
C ASP A 60 -2.24 -9.13 0.09
N MET A 61 -1.85 -8.43 -0.98
CA MET A 61 -1.21 -7.13 -0.92
C MET A 61 -2.12 -6.04 -1.44
N LEU A 62 -2.52 -5.12 -0.56
CA LEU A 62 -3.21 -3.90 -0.95
C LEU A 62 -2.19 -2.82 -1.30
N VAL A 63 -2.46 -2.10 -2.37
CA VAL A 63 -1.65 -0.99 -2.86
C VAL A 63 -2.45 0.28 -2.67
N LEU A 64 -1.92 1.18 -1.85
CA LEU A 64 -2.54 2.47 -1.55
C LEU A 64 -1.68 3.59 -2.14
N PRO A 65 -2.10 4.25 -3.23
CA PRO A 65 -1.41 5.44 -3.71
C PRO A 65 -1.63 6.60 -2.74
N VAL A 66 -0.55 7.31 -2.44
CA VAL A 66 -0.54 8.39 -1.44
C VAL A 66 0.36 9.55 -1.86
N ASP A 67 0.18 10.69 -1.20
CA ASP A 67 1.13 11.79 -1.29
C ASP A 67 2.44 11.50 -0.54
N ALA A 68 3.46 12.33 -0.79
CA ALA A 68 4.77 12.20 -0.16
C ALA A 68 4.69 12.32 1.37
N ARG A 69 3.76 13.12 1.91
CA ARG A 69 3.59 13.33 3.35
C ARG A 69 3.10 12.06 4.05
N SER A 70 2.12 11.39 3.46
CA SER A 70 1.53 10.15 3.97
C SER A 70 2.50 8.99 3.81
N ALA A 71 3.23 8.92 2.69
CA ALA A 71 4.31 7.96 2.51
C ALA A 71 5.42 8.15 3.57
N ALA A 72 5.81 9.39 3.86
CA ALA A 72 6.80 9.69 4.90
C ALA A 72 6.30 9.32 6.31
N ARG A 73 4.99 9.43 6.58
CA ARG A 73 4.40 8.95 7.84
C ARG A 73 4.46 7.43 7.94
N ALA A 74 4.01 6.72 6.91
CA ALA A 74 4.05 5.25 6.88
C ALA A 74 5.49 4.72 6.92
N GLY A 75 6.44 5.39 6.26
CA GLY A 75 7.86 5.04 6.27
C GLY A 75 8.55 5.10 7.63
N LYS A 76 7.89 5.65 8.67
CA LYS A 76 8.38 5.59 10.06
C LYS A 76 8.02 4.30 10.77
N LEU A 77 7.10 3.50 10.20
CA LEU A 77 6.73 2.19 10.72
C LEU A 77 7.74 1.14 10.23
N ALA A 78 8.04 0.17 11.08
CA ALA A 78 8.78 -1.01 10.64
C ALA A 78 7.87 -1.91 9.79
N ILE A 79 8.45 -2.61 8.82
CA ILE A 79 7.71 -3.62 8.05
C ILE A 79 7.23 -4.70 9.04
N GLY A 80 5.95 -5.05 8.98
CA GLY A 80 5.32 -5.97 9.92
C GLY A 80 4.51 -5.28 11.04
N GLU A 81 4.64 -3.95 11.19
CA GLU A 81 3.85 -3.20 12.16
C GLU A 81 2.40 -2.99 11.69
N PRO A 82 1.41 -2.99 12.59
CA PRO A 82 0.05 -2.61 12.27
C PRO A 82 -0.03 -1.13 11.86
N ILE A 83 -0.81 -0.86 10.83
CA ILE A 83 -1.06 0.48 10.29
C ILE A 83 -2.55 0.69 10.15
N GLU A 84 -3.01 1.89 10.52
CA GLU A 84 -4.40 2.29 10.36
C GLU A 84 -4.53 3.24 9.18
N ILE A 85 -5.43 2.91 8.26
CA ILE A 85 -5.78 3.76 7.13
C ILE A 85 -7.20 4.28 7.36
N ALA A 86 -7.38 5.59 7.29
CA ALA A 86 -8.70 6.20 7.33
C ALA A 86 -9.50 5.83 6.07
N SER A 87 -10.82 5.86 6.13
CA SER A 87 -11.71 5.55 5.00
C SER A 87 -11.46 6.41 3.76
N ASN A 88 -10.85 7.59 3.92
CA ASN A 88 -10.42 8.47 2.82
C ASN A 88 -9.02 8.14 2.26
N GLY A 89 -8.42 7.01 2.64
CA GLY A 89 -7.10 6.57 2.20
C GLY A 89 -5.92 7.29 2.87
N THR A 90 -6.15 8.06 3.95
CA THR A 90 -5.06 8.72 4.67
C THR A 90 -4.44 7.83 5.72
N VAL A 91 -3.11 7.87 5.83
CA VAL A 91 -2.36 7.13 6.87
C VAL A 91 -2.60 7.79 8.22
N LYS A 92 -3.25 7.06 9.13
CA LYS A 92 -3.30 7.44 10.54
C LYS A 92 -2.03 6.89 11.19
N SER A 93 -1.25 7.76 11.81
CA SER A 93 -0.20 7.30 12.71
C SER A 93 -0.88 6.62 13.89
N LYS A 94 -0.63 5.32 14.09
CA LYS A 94 -0.96 4.68 15.36
C LYS A 94 -0.22 5.47 16.43
N GLY A 95 -0.95 6.22 17.24
CA GLY A 95 -0.39 6.82 18.45
C GLY A 95 0.20 5.66 19.23
N ARG A 96 1.51 5.70 19.49
CA ARG A 96 2.19 4.72 20.33
C ARG A 96 1.41 4.63 21.65
N SER A 97 0.56 3.61 21.79
CA SER A 97 -0.01 3.23 23.07
C SER A 97 1.17 2.76 23.91
N ARG A 98 1.58 3.61 24.86
CA ARG A 98 2.53 3.26 25.91
C ARG A 98 1.90 2.28 26.88
#